data_AF-A0A239H030-F1
#
_entry.id   AF-A0A239H030-F1
#
_cell.length_a   1.000
_cell.length_b   1.000
_cell.length_c   1.000
_cell.angle_alpha   90.00
_cell.angle_beta   90.00
_cell.angle_gamma   90.00
#
_symmetry.space_group_name_H-M   'P 1'
#
loop_
_entity.id
_entity.type
_entity.pdbx_description
1 polymer ?
#
loop_
_entity_poly.entity_id
_entity_poly.type
_entity_poly.pdbx_seq_one_letter_code
_entity_poly.pdbx_strand_id
1 'polypeptide(L)'
;MKHIVASILISCSFFTYCQNENIVKTIDDLTAKWDKQAEELGTYAGMKYYCTSQVYKDKTIGLLDKIHHYDTLLYQIVSEKYADSNDKEAEETLAEILTVETKYTTPNFKSFLEEECLKFEEVGEDYDRNSKKYFKEIEKLEKELSSYVKNITERIDLIDEHIHHLKLD
;
A
#
# COMPACT_ATOMS: atom_id res chain seq x y z
N MET A 1 56.31 36.16 14.65
CA MET A 1 55.14 36.69 13.93
C MET A 1 54.12 35.59 13.79
N LYS A 2 52.95 35.81 14.42
CA LYS A 2 51.59 35.32 14.11
C LYS A 2 51.37 33.85 13.73
N HIS A 3 50.76 33.15 14.69
CA HIS A 3 49.91 31.96 14.56
C HIS A 3 48.88 32.06 13.43
N ILE A 4 48.60 30.96 12.74
CA ILE A 4 47.24 30.61 12.30
C ILE A 4 47.07 29.10 12.44
N VAL A 5 46.31 28.71 13.47
CA VAL A 5 45.62 27.42 13.60
C VAL A 5 44.34 27.55 12.81
N ALA A 6 44.10 26.66 11.84
CA ALA A 6 42.82 26.58 11.13
C ALA A 6 42.09 25.31 11.57
N SER A 7 41.34 25.41 12.67
CA SER A 7 40.33 24.43 13.05
C SER A 7 39.11 24.62 12.15
N ILE A 8 38.90 23.69 11.22
CA ILE A 8 37.66 23.62 10.44
C ILE A 8 36.65 22.79 11.25
N LEU A 9 35.88 23.47 12.09
CA LEU A 9 34.62 22.98 12.60
C LEU A 9 33.55 23.30 11.56
N ILE A 10 33.26 22.36 10.67
CA ILE A 10 32.02 22.40 9.88
C ILE A 10 30.99 21.59 10.66
N SER A 11 30.33 22.28 11.57
CA SER A 11 28.97 22.00 11.99
C SER A 11 28.04 22.20 10.80
N CYS A 12 27.31 21.17 10.39
CA CYS A 12 25.95 21.27 9.83
C CYS A 12 25.44 19.89 9.44
N SER A 13 24.76 19.23 10.38
CA SER A 13 23.79 18.18 10.06
C SER A 13 22.50 18.44 10.86
N PHE A 14 21.94 19.64 10.72
CA PHE A 14 20.54 19.90 11.08
C PHE A 14 19.70 19.70 9.82
N PHE A 15 19.38 18.45 9.50
CA PHE A 15 18.39 18.10 8.48
C PHE A 15 17.55 16.92 8.96
N THR A 16 16.79 17.11 10.04
CA THR A 16 15.72 16.16 10.40
C THR A 16 14.78 16.81 11.39
N TYR A 17 13.94 17.75 10.95
CA TYR A 17 12.76 18.14 11.73
C TYR A 17 11.64 18.79 10.89
N CYS A 18 11.49 18.41 9.62
CA CYS A 18 10.46 19.00 8.76
C CYS A 18 9.77 17.99 7.83
N GLN A 19 9.88 16.68 8.10
CA GLN A 19 9.27 15.62 7.28
C GLN A 19 7.97 15.04 7.87
N ASN A 20 7.69 15.22 9.16
CA ASN A 20 6.62 14.45 9.81
C ASN A 20 5.19 14.95 9.55
N GLU A 21 4.93 16.26 9.45
CA GLU A 21 3.61 16.72 8.95
C GLU A 21 3.37 16.34 7.47
N ASN A 22 4.45 16.07 6.72
CA ASN A 22 4.34 15.64 5.33
C ASN A 22 3.98 14.16 5.22
N ILE A 23 4.51 13.29 6.09
CA ILE A 23 4.26 11.85 6.01
C ILE A 23 2.79 11.53 6.28
N VAL A 24 2.19 12.08 7.34
CA VAL A 24 0.79 11.80 7.69
C VAL A 24 -0.14 12.16 6.55
N LYS A 25 -0.05 13.41 6.07
CA LYS A 25 -0.84 13.86 4.92
C LYS A 25 -0.61 13.03 3.65
N THR A 26 0.63 12.57 3.44
CA THR A 26 0.94 11.73 2.27
C THR A 26 0.29 10.36 2.37
N ILE A 27 0.26 9.77 3.57
CA ILE A 27 -0.45 8.52 3.83
C ILE A 27 -1.96 8.74 3.63
N ASP A 28 -2.57 9.78 4.23
CA ASP A 28 -4.00 10.13 4.01
C ASP A 28 -4.33 10.19 2.50
N ASP A 29 -3.50 10.91 1.75
CA ASP A 29 -3.65 11.12 0.32
C ASP A 29 -3.48 9.83 -0.50
N LEU A 30 -2.70 8.85 -0.01
CA LEU A 30 -2.49 7.56 -0.66
C LEU A 30 -3.62 6.58 -0.30
N THR A 31 -4.04 6.51 0.96
CA THR A 31 -5.19 5.76 1.45
C THR A 31 -6.44 6.12 0.65
N ALA A 32 -6.76 7.41 0.56
CA ALA A 32 -7.93 7.88 -0.21
C ALA A 32 -7.84 7.60 -1.74
N LYS A 33 -6.63 7.45 -2.29
CA LYS A 33 -6.45 7.03 -3.69
C LYS A 33 -6.62 5.52 -3.82
N TRP A 34 -6.12 4.76 -2.84
CA TRP A 34 -6.26 3.32 -2.80
C TRP A 34 -7.70 2.90 -2.68
N ASP A 35 -8.49 3.52 -1.80
CA ASP A 35 -9.92 3.18 -1.63
C ASP A 35 -10.69 3.24 -2.94
N LYS A 36 -10.49 4.31 -3.71
CA LYS A 36 -11.10 4.47 -5.03
C LYS A 36 -10.62 3.39 -6.00
N GLN A 37 -9.32 3.11 -5.98
CA GLN A 37 -8.70 2.11 -6.84
C GLN A 37 -9.15 0.69 -6.48
N ALA A 38 -9.37 0.41 -5.20
CA ALA A 38 -9.80 -0.85 -4.62
C ALA A 38 -11.29 -1.10 -4.88
N GLU A 39 -12.13 -0.08 -4.72
CA GLU A 39 -13.56 -0.13 -5.07
C GLU A 39 -13.74 -0.48 -6.54
N GLU A 40 -13.01 0.20 -7.44
CA GLU A 40 -13.06 -0.09 -8.88
C GLU A 40 -12.56 -1.50 -9.17
N LEU A 41 -11.36 -1.84 -8.69
CA LEU A 41 -10.70 -3.12 -8.96
C LEU A 41 -11.50 -4.31 -8.42
N GLY A 42 -12.13 -4.18 -7.25
CA GLY A 42 -12.88 -5.25 -6.57
C GLY A 42 -14.15 -5.72 -7.29
N THR A 43 -14.50 -5.12 -8.43
CA THR A 43 -15.65 -5.51 -9.25
C THR A 43 -15.23 -6.38 -10.43
N TYR A 44 -16.15 -7.20 -10.95
CA TYR A 44 -15.90 -7.96 -12.17
C TYR A 44 -15.50 -7.06 -13.37
N ALA A 45 -16.16 -5.91 -13.51
CA ALA A 45 -15.88 -4.95 -14.58
C ALA A 45 -14.47 -4.33 -14.43
N GLY A 46 -14.10 -3.97 -13.20
CA GLY A 46 -12.76 -3.46 -12.89
C GLY A 46 -11.67 -4.49 -13.15
N MET A 47 -11.89 -5.75 -12.77
CA MET A 47 -10.95 -6.84 -13.05
C MET A 47 -10.77 -7.05 -14.55
N LYS A 48 -11.86 -7.11 -15.31
CA LYS A 48 -11.81 -7.21 -16.76
C LYS A 48 -11.00 -6.07 -17.38
N TYR A 49 -11.21 -4.85 -16.90
CA TYR A 49 -10.49 -3.68 -17.37
C TYR A 49 -9.00 -3.76 -16.99
N TYR A 50 -8.69 -4.22 -15.78
CA TYR A 50 -7.33 -4.52 -15.34
C TYR A 50 -6.65 -5.49 -16.29
N CYS A 51 -7.24 -6.64 -16.57
CA CYS A 51 -6.63 -7.67 -17.42
C CYS A 51 -6.30 -7.19 -18.84
N THR A 52 -7.08 -6.24 -19.36
CA THR A 52 -7.01 -5.80 -20.77
C THR A 52 -6.32 -4.46 -21.00
N SER A 53 -6.13 -3.65 -19.95
CA SER A 53 -5.55 -2.30 -20.06
C SER A 53 -4.21 -2.20 -19.35
N GLN A 54 -3.11 -2.18 -20.09
CA GLN A 54 -1.77 -2.02 -19.52
C GLN A 54 -1.64 -0.72 -18.71
N VAL A 55 -2.26 0.37 -19.18
CA VAL A 55 -2.27 1.66 -18.47
C VAL A 55 -2.93 1.54 -17.10
N TYR A 56 -4.03 0.80 -17.01
CA TYR A 56 -4.71 0.59 -15.73
C TYR A 56 -3.88 -0.33 -14.82
N LYS A 57 -3.27 -1.39 -15.35
CA LYS A 57 -2.33 -2.23 -14.60
C LYS A 57 -1.20 -1.41 -13.99
N ASP A 58 -0.51 -0.62 -14.81
CA ASP A 58 0.63 0.20 -14.38
C ASP A 58 0.21 1.25 -13.34
N LYS A 59 -0.98 1.83 -13.49
CA LYS A 59 -1.54 2.78 -12.51
C LYS A 59 -1.80 2.10 -11.16
N THR A 60 -2.46 0.95 -11.16
CA THR A 60 -2.81 0.22 -9.93
C THR A 60 -1.55 -0.27 -9.22
N ILE A 61 -0.61 -0.89 -9.94
CA ILE A 61 0.66 -1.36 -9.39
C ILE A 61 1.50 -0.18 -8.89
N GLY A 62 1.62 0.89 -9.67
CA GLY A 62 2.37 2.07 -9.28
C GLY A 62 1.77 2.84 -8.11
N LEU A 63 0.47 2.69 -7.83
CA LEU A 63 -0.14 3.21 -6.61
C LEU A 63 0.28 2.39 -5.39
N LEU A 64 0.21 1.05 -5.48
CA LEU A 64 0.62 0.17 -4.40
C LEU A 64 2.13 0.30 -4.09
N ASP A 65 2.98 0.43 -5.11
CA ASP A 65 4.42 0.71 -4.93
C ASP A 65 4.67 2.01 -4.15
N LYS A 66 3.85 3.03 -4.38
CA LYS A 66 3.96 4.30 -3.64
C LYS A 66 3.54 4.13 -2.18
N ILE A 67 2.49 3.35 -1.93
CA ILE A 67 2.07 3.02 -0.56
C ILE A 67 3.22 2.32 0.15
N HIS A 68 3.75 1.24 -0.41
CA HIS A 68 4.89 0.51 0.19
C HIS A 68 6.11 1.40 0.45
N HIS A 69 6.40 2.32 -0.47
CA HIS A 69 7.49 3.29 -0.28
C HIS A 69 7.29 4.15 0.97
N TYR A 70 6.09 4.70 1.14
CA TYR A 70 5.79 5.58 2.26
C TYR A 70 5.53 4.82 3.56
N ASP A 71 5.01 3.59 3.50
CA ASP A 71 4.91 2.68 4.64
C ASP A 71 6.29 2.33 5.19
N THR A 72 7.26 2.05 4.31
CA THR A 72 8.66 1.83 4.71
C THR A 72 9.26 3.06 5.39
N LEU A 73 8.99 4.26 4.87
CA LEU A 73 9.46 5.50 5.49
C LEU A 73 8.79 5.75 6.85
N LEU A 74 7.47 5.53 6.93
CA LEU A 74 6.70 5.64 8.16
C LEU A 74 7.21 4.65 9.21
N TYR A 75 7.50 3.40 8.83
CA TYR A 75 8.09 2.40 9.71
C TYR A 75 9.37 2.91 10.36
N GLN A 76 10.27 3.53 9.59
CA GLN A 76 11.52 4.09 10.10
C GLN A 76 11.25 5.23 11.07
N ILE A 77 10.37 6.17 10.72
CA ILE A 77 10.01 7.33 11.56
C ILE A 77 9.44 6.87 12.91
N VAL A 78 8.47 5.95 12.88
CA VAL A 78 7.82 5.42 14.09
C VAL A 78 8.83 4.63 14.92
N SER A 79 9.61 3.74 14.30
CA SER A 79 10.63 2.94 15.00
C SER A 79 11.65 3.82 15.71
N GLU A 80 12.14 4.88 15.06
CA GLU A 80 13.13 5.79 15.64
C GLU A 80 12.55 6.65 16.77
N LYS A 81 11.35 7.22 16.57
CA LYS A 81 10.72 8.12 17.55
C LYS A 81 10.33 7.38 18.83
N TYR A 82 9.95 6.11 18.71
CA TYR A 82 9.38 5.32 19.80
C TYR A 82 10.30 4.19 20.30
N ALA A 83 11.57 4.17 19.88
CA ALA A 83 12.53 3.09 20.17
C ALA A 83 12.66 2.71 21.65
N ASP A 84 12.64 3.71 22.54
CA ASP A 84 12.77 3.53 24.00
C ASP A 84 11.42 3.61 24.74
N SER A 85 10.31 3.56 24.01
CA SER A 85 8.95 3.63 24.55
C SER A 85 8.27 2.27 24.55
N ASN A 86 7.27 2.10 25.42
CA ASN A 86 6.30 1.01 25.35
C ASN A 86 4.96 1.53 24.80
N ASP A 87 5.02 2.42 23.81
CA ASP A 87 3.82 2.99 23.20
C ASP A 87 3.11 1.92 22.36
N LYS A 88 1.92 1.52 22.82
CA LYS A 88 1.13 0.45 22.21
C LYS A 88 0.64 0.84 20.81
N GLU A 89 0.34 2.11 20.58
CA GLU A 89 -0.10 2.59 19.27
C GLU A 89 1.05 2.48 18.25
N ALA A 90 2.28 2.79 18.68
CA ALA A 90 3.45 2.64 17.83
C ALA A 90 3.71 1.16 17.50
N GLU A 91 3.57 0.26 18.48
CA GLU A 91 3.70 -1.19 18.25
C GLU A 91 2.67 -1.70 17.22
N GLU A 92 1.40 -1.29 17.36
CA GLU A 92 0.33 -1.68 16.44
C GLU A 92 0.56 -1.11 15.04
N THR A 93 0.94 0.17 14.92
CA THR A 93 1.30 0.80 13.65
C THR A 93 2.41 0.01 12.93
N LEU A 94 3.49 -0.32 13.63
CA LEU A 94 4.62 -1.07 13.06
C LEU A 94 4.21 -2.49 12.64
N ALA A 95 3.34 -3.14 13.40
CA ALA A 95 2.84 -4.48 13.08
C ALA A 95 1.94 -4.50 11.84
N GLU A 96 1.09 -3.49 11.67
CA GLU A 96 0.25 -3.34 10.49
C GLU A 96 1.09 -3.05 9.23
N ILE A 97 2.07 -2.13 9.32
CA ILE A 97 3.02 -1.87 8.23
C ILE A 97 3.77 -3.16 7.85
N LEU A 98 4.30 -3.90 8.83
CA LEU A 98 5.00 -5.16 8.54
C LEU A 98 4.09 -6.19 7.87
N THR A 99 2.80 -6.22 8.20
CA THR A 99 1.84 -7.13 7.56
C THR A 99 1.68 -6.77 6.09
N VAL A 100 1.55 -5.48 5.75
CA VAL A 100 1.49 -5.00 4.36
C VAL A 100 2.78 -5.33 3.62
N GLU A 101 3.92 -5.00 4.20
CA GLU A 101 5.27 -5.16 3.60
C GLU A 101 5.74 -6.62 3.45
N THR A 102 5.08 -7.58 4.09
CA THR A 102 5.48 -9.00 4.02
C THR A 102 4.44 -9.86 3.31
N LYS A 103 3.15 -9.63 3.57
CA LYS A 103 2.07 -10.47 3.05
C LYS A 103 1.52 -9.92 1.74
N TYR A 104 1.35 -8.61 1.64
CA TYR A 104 0.67 -7.93 0.53
C TYR A 104 1.62 -7.13 -0.35
N THR A 105 2.85 -7.62 -0.51
CA THR A 105 3.88 -7.00 -1.35
C THR A 105 3.40 -6.82 -2.79
N THR A 106 3.92 -5.81 -3.50
CA THR A 106 3.64 -5.63 -4.93
C THR A 106 3.84 -6.92 -5.74
N PRO A 107 4.92 -7.72 -5.57
CA PRO A 107 5.05 -8.99 -6.28
C PRO A 107 3.93 -9.99 -5.98
N ASN A 108 3.50 -10.12 -4.72
CA ASN A 108 2.41 -11.02 -4.35
C ASN A 108 1.09 -10.56 -4.95
N PHE A 109 0.81 -9.26 -4.89
CA PHE A 109 -0.40 -8.67 -5.46
C PHE A 109 -0.44 -8.81 -6.97
N LYS A 110 0.68 -8.55 -7.65
CA LYS A 110 0.81 -8.74 -9.10
C LYS A 110 0.56 -10.19 -9.48
N SER A 111 1.18 -11.13 -8.78
CA SER A 111 1.02 -12.57 -9.05
C SER A 111 -0.44 -12.99 -8.87
N PHE A 112 -1.10 -12.52 -7.81
CA PHE A 112 -2.52 -12.76 -7.57
C PHE A 112 -3.40 -12.23 -8.72
N LEU A 113 -3.19 -10.99 -9.16
CA LEU A 113 -3.99 -10.42 -10.26
C LEU A 113 -3.71 -11.10 -11.60
N GLU A 114 -2.49 -11.56 -11.85
CA GLU A 114 -2.15 -12.36 -13.03
C GLU A 114 -2.91 -13.69 -13.02
N GLU A 115 -2.96 -14.38 -11.89
CA GLU A 115 -3.75 -15.61 -11.72
C GLU A 115 -5.25 -15.35 -11.93
N GLU A 116 -5.80 -14.28 -11.36
CA GLU A 116 -7.20 -13.90 -11.56
C GLU A 116 -7.50 -13.58 -13.03
N CYS A 117 -6.56 -12.97 -13.77
CA CYS A 117 -6.72 -12.75 -15.21
C CYS A 117 -6.74 -14.03 -16.03
N LEU A 118 -5.94 -15.03 -15.67
CA LEU A 118 -5.97 -16.33 -16.33
C LEU A 118 -7.31 -17.03 -16.10
N LYS A 119 -7.79 -17.06 -14.85
CA LYS A 119 -9.12 -17.63 -14.54
C LYS A 119 -10.24 -16.90 -15.29
N PHE A 120 -10.14 -15.59 -15.45
CA PHE A 120 -11.10 -14.80 -16.21
C PHE A 120 -11.18 -15.25 -17.67
N GLU A 121 -10.03 -15.48 -18.30
CA GLU A 121 -9.93 -15.97 -19.67
C GLU A 121 -10.55 -17.36 -19.79
N GLU A 122 -10.18 -18.29 -18.92
CA GLU A 122 -10.72 -19.66 -18.87
C GLU A 122 -12.25 -19.67 -18.75
N VAL A 123 -12.84 -18.87 -17.84
CA VAL A 123 -14.30 -18.78 -17.70
C VAL A 123 -14.98 -18.28 -18.97
N GLY A 124 -14.31 -17.40 -19.72
CA GLY A 124 -14.80 -16.87 -20.99
C GLY A 124 -14.75 -17.87 -22.15
N GLU A 125 -13.87 -18.86 -22.08
CA GLU A 125 -13.69 -19.92 -23.07
C GLU A 125 -14.54 -21.16 -22.78
N ASP A 126 -14.61 -21.57 -21.51
CA ASP A 126 -15.19 -22.85 -21.09
C ASP A 126 -16.72 -22.85 -20.96
N TYR A 127 -17.33 -21.66 -20.87
CA TYR A 127 -18.76 -21.53 -20.59
C TYR A 127 -19.50 -20.64 -21.58
N ASP A 128 -20.72 -21.06 -21.95
CA ASP A 128 -21.67 -20.16 -22.62
C ASP A 128 -21.96 -18.98 -21.70
N ARG A 129 -21.75 -17.76 -22.22
CA ARG A 129 -21.92 -16.48 -21.51
C ARG A 129 -23.32 -16.25 -20.99
N ASN A 130 -24.32 -16.97 -21.50
CA ASN A 130 -25.71 -16.91 -21.02
C ASN A 130 -26.05 -18.03 -20.03
N SER A 131 -25.11 -18.92 -19.72
CA SER A 131 -25.33 -20.06 -18.85
C SER A 131 -25.27 -19.66 -17.37
N LYS A 132 -26.06 -20.35 -16.54
CA LYS A 132 -25.97 -20.23 -15.07
C LYS A 132 -24.57 -20.56 -14.54
N LYS A 133 -23.83 -21.44 -15.23
CA LYS A 133 -22.49 -21.85 -14.83
C LYS A 133 -21.50 -20.71 -15.02
N TYR A 134 -21.55 -20.01 -16.16
CA TYR A 134 -20.76 -18.80 -16.40
C TYR A 134 -20.96 -17.78 -15.27
N PHE A 135 -22.20 -17.38 -15.00
CA PHE A 135 -22.48 -16.38 -13.94
C PHE A 135 -21.98 -16.81 -12.55
N LYS A 136 -22.05 -18.10 -12.23
CA LYS A 136 -21.57 -18.63 -10.96
C LYS A 136 -20.04 -18.55 -10.82
N GLU A 137 -19.29 -18.84 -11.88
CA GLU A 137 -17.83 -18.72 -11.86
C GLU A 137 -17.40 -17.25 -11.77
N ILE A 138 -18.10 -16.36 -12.46
CA ILE A 138 -17.87 -14.90 -12.40
C ILE A 138 -18.04 -14.38 -10.97
N GLU A 139 -19.13 -14.77 -10.30
CA GLU A 139 -19.42 -14.38 -8.92
C GLU A 139 -18.35 -14.91 -7.94
N LYS A 140 -17.78 -16.09 -8.22
CA LYS A 140 -16.67 -16.65 -7.45
C LYS A 140 -15.39 -15.84 -7.62
N LEU A 141 -15.04 -15.48 -8.86
CA LEU A 141 -13.87 -14.65 -9.14
C LEU A 141 -13.98 -13.28 -8.48
N GLU A 142 -15.13 -12.61 -8.63
CA GLU A 142 -15.38 -11.32 -8.01
C GLU A 142 -15.27 -11.39 -6.49
N LYS A 143 -15.76 -12.47 -5.87
CA LYS A 143 -15.63 -12.68 -4.43
C LYS A 143 -14.18 -12.91 -3.99
N GLU A 144 -13.41 -13.72 -4.71
CA GLU A 144 -11.99 -13.99 -4.41
C GLU A 144 -11.17 -12.69 -4.50
N LEU A 145 -11.33 -11.96 -5.60
CA LEU A 145 -10.70 -10.65 -5.83
C LEU A 145 -11.09 -9.63 -4.78
N SER A 146 -12.39 -9.42 -4.57
CA SER A 146 -12.91 -8.44 -3.61
C SER A 146 -12.40 -8.75 -2.20
N SER A 147 -12.35 -10.02 -1.81
CA SER A 147 -11.81 -10.42 -0.52
C SER A 147 -10.31 -10.12 -0.40
N TYR A 148 -9.52 -10.35 -1.45
CA TYR A 148 -8.09 -10.07 -1.43
C TYR A 148 -7.81 -8.57 -1.33
N VAL A 149 -8.45 -7.78 -2.19
CA VAL A 149 -8.30 -6.32 -2.23
C VAL A 149 -8.75 -5.69 -0.93
N LYS A 150 -9.90 -6.14 -0.38
CA LYS A 150 -10.41 -5.69 0.92
C LYS A 150 -9.42 -5.93 2.04
N ASN A 151 -8.75 -7.08 2.07
CA ASN A 151 -7.75 -7.36 3.10
C ASN A 151 -6.52 -6.44 3.02
N ILE A 152 -6.20 -5.87 1.85
CA ILE A 152 -5.15 -4.85 1.73
C ILE A 152 -5.70 -3.52 2.23
N THR A 153 -6.88 -3.12 1.75
CA THR A 153 -7.55 -1.87 2.16
C THR A 153 -7.67 -1.76 3.67
N GLU A 154 -8.18 -2.79 4.35
CA GLU A 154 -8.30 -2.80 5.80
C GLU A 154 -6.98 -2.53 6.53
N ARG A 155 -5.84 -2.96 5.97
CA ARG A 155 -4.53 -2.75 6.59
C ARG A 155 -4.01 -1.35 6.35
N ILE A 156 -4.18 -0.82 5.15
CA ILE A 156 -3.85 0.57 4.81
C ILE A 156 -4.69 1.53 5.67
N ASP A 157 -5.99 1.26 5.82
CA ASP A 157 -6.90 2.06 6.64
C ASP A 157 -6.49 2.04 8.12
N LEU A 158 -6.07 0.88 8.65
CA LEU A 158 -5.57 0.79 10.02
C LEU A 158 -4.27 1.57 10.20
N ILE A 159 -3.35 1.50 9.24
CA ILE A 159 -2.11 2.30 9.29
C ILE A 159 -2.46 3.79 9.33
N ASP A 160 -3.37 4.25 8.46
CA ASP A 160 -3.86 5.63 8.43
C ASP A 160 -4.48 6.04 9.79
N GLU A 161 -5.37 5.21 10.33
CA GLU A 161 -6.00 5.48 11.63
C GLU A 161 -4.96 5.59 12.75
N HIS A 162 -4.01 4.64 12.82
CA HIS A 162 -3.02 4.60 13.88
C HIS A 162 -2.08 5.83 13.86
N ILE A 163 -1.66 6.29 12.68
CA ILE A 163 -0.76 7.44 12.60
C ILE A 163 -1.40 8.75 13.09
N HIS A 164 -2.73 8.88 13.04
CA HIS A 164 -3.45 10.03 13.60
C HIS A 164 -3.50 10.01 15.13
N HIS A 165 -3.29 8.85 15.75
CA HIS A 165 -3.14 8.72 17.20
C HIS A 165 -1.69 8.88 17.67
N LEU A 166 -0.72 8.76 16.76
CA LEU A 166 0.68 9.03 17.03
C LEU A 166 0.98 10.53 16.97
N LYS A 167 1.74 11.01 17.94
CA LYS A 167 2.32 12.36 17.89
C LYS A 167 3.56 12.32 17.03
N LEU A 168 3.40 12.44 15.71
CA LEU A 168 4.54 12.37 14.77
C LEU A 168 5.22 13.72 14.57
N ASP A 169 4.63 14.82 14.99
CA ASP A 169 5.16 16.20 15.02
C ASP A 169 6.44 16.43 15.85
#